data_AF-A0A377PQ64-F1
#
_entry.id   AF-A0A377PQ64-F1
#
_cell.length_a   1.000
_cell.length_b   1.000
_cell.length_c   1.000
_cell.angle_alpha   90.00
_cell.angle_beta   90.00
_cell.angle_gamma   90.00
#
_symmetry.space_group_name_H-M   'P 1'
#
loop_
_entity.id
_entity.type
_entity.pdbx_description
1 polymer ?
#
loop_
_entity_poly.entity_id
_entity_poly.type
_entity_poly.pdbx_seq_one_letter_code
_entity_poly.pdbx_strand_id
1 'polypeptide(L)'
;MRRRPKRQRSLVSLYQSSDLIRVSLQQGKLHIGSQATLQRLIDTPLIPDALRHALGFIYSRHLRNQATLAGEIVAKQKERVLLPVLLVLDAQVVTATGETLNLEEYLDNDRDDLLLEVILPRSIPKLFNA
;
A
#
# COMPACT_ATOMS: atom_id res chain seq x y z
N MET A 1 -14.33 -21.34 9.30
CA MET A 1 -15.60 -20.57 9.25
C MET A 1 -15.42 -19.38 8.30
N ARG A 2 -15.92 -19.45 7.06
CA ARG A 2 -15.85 -18.32 6.09
C ARG A 2 -16.89 -17.27 6.50
N ARG A 3 -16.47 -16.04 6.83
CA ARG A 3 -17.38 -14.92 7.06
C ARG A 3 -18.18 -14.67 5.77
N ARG A 4 -19.51 -14.53 5.87
CA ARG A 4 -20.32 -14.07 4.73
C ARG A 4 -19.83 -12.68 4.32
N PRO A 5 -19.60 -12.40 3.02
CA PRO A 5 -19.19 -11.08 2.59
C PRO A 5 -20.27 -10.06 2.96
N LYS A 6 -19.84 -8.93 3.54
CA LYS A 6 -20.72 -7.82 3.89
C LYS A 6 -21.35 -7.32 2.60
N ARG A 7 -22.69 -7.34 2.50
CA ARG A 7 -23.40 -6.91 1.29
C ARG A 7 -23.26 -5.40 1.16
N GLN A 8 -22.43 -4.94 0.23
CA GLN A 8 -22.34 -3.52 -0.10
C GLN A 8 -23.48 -3.11 -1.05
N ARG A 9 -24.05 -1.93 -0.81
CA ARG A 9 -25.16 -1.37 -1.61
C ARG A 9 -24.67 -0.48 -2.75
N SER A 10 -23.46 0.03 -2.64
CA SER A 10 -22.81 0.91 -3.60
C SER A 10 -21.37 0.47 -3.82
N LEU A 11 -20.87 0.69 -5.03
CA LEU A 11 -19.48 0.50 -5.41
C LEU A 11 -19.00 1.78 -6.08
N VAL A 12 -17.87 2.30 -5.60
CA VAL A 12 -17.21 3.49 -6.16
C VAL A 12 -15.94 3.03 -6.87
N SER A 13 -15.88 3.20 -8.19
CA SER A 13 -14.68 2.90 -8.97
C SER A 13 -13.73 4.10 -8.95
N LEU A 14 -12.44 3.83 -8.77
CA LEU A 14 -11.38 4.85 -8.69
C LEU A 14 -10.47 4.87 -9.93
N TYR A 15 -10.79 4.06 -10.95
CA TYR A 15 -9.92 3.72 -12.10
C TYR A 15 -9.45 4.91 -12.97
N GLN A 16 -10.06 6.10 -12.82
CA GLN A 16 -9.79 7.25 -13.70
C GLN A 16 -8.87 8.31 -13.07
N SER A 17 -8.36 8.11 -11.86
CA SER A 17 -7.51 9.09 -11.19
C SER A 17 -6.03 8.83 -11.44
N SER A 18 -5.40 9.59 -12.35
CA SER A 18 -3.98 9.47 -12.69
C SER A 18 -3.05 9.65 -11.49
N ASP A 19 -3.43 10.51 -10.55
CA ASP A 19 -2.65 10.78 -9.34
C ASP A 19 -2.55 9.56 -8.43
N LEU A 20 -3.60 8.74 -8.38
CA LEU A 20 -3.63 7.53 -7.56
C LEU A 20 -2.76 6.39 -8.13
N ILE A 21 -2.25 6.49 -9.36
CA ILE A 21 -1.39 5.47 -9.99
C ILE A 21 0.08 5.90 -9.99
N ARG A 22 0.36 7.15 -9.59
CA ARG A 22 1.69 7.75 -9.67
C ARG A 22 2.67 7.08 -8.70
N VAL A 23 3.90 6.90 -9.14
CA VAL A 23 5.03 6.49 -8.30
C VAL A 23 6.16 7.49 -8.56
N SER A 24 6.58 8.23 -7.53
CA SER A 24 7.56 9.30 -7.71
C SER A 24 8.37 9.58 -6.46
N LEU A 25 9.60 10.08 -6.63
CA LEU A 25 10.37 10.63 -5.51
C LEU A 25 10.03 12.11 -5.34
N GLN A 26 9.71 12.51 -4.11
CA GLN A 26 9.43 13.90 -3.74
C GLN A 26 10.13 14.19 -2.42
N GLN A 27 10.96 15.24 -2.38
CA GLN A 27 11.69 15.65 -1.16
C GLN A 27 12.45 14.50 -0.48
N GLY A 28 12.98 13.56 -1.28
CA GLY A 28 13.70 12.38 -0.80
C GLY A 28 12.82 11.23 -0.30
N LYS A 29 11.50 11.37 -0.25
CA LYS A 29 10.56 10.30 0.09
C LYS A 29 9.99 9.66 -1.19
N LEU A 30 9.67 8.38 -1.14
CA LEU A 30 8.99 7.68 -2.22
C LEU A 30 7.48 7.77 -2.00
N HIS A 31 6.80 8.37 -2.96
CA HIS A 31 5.38 8.64 -3.00
C HIS A 31 4.71 7.65 -3.96
N ILE A 32 3.75 6.87 -3.45
CA ILE A 32 3.10 5.77 -4.17
C ILE A 32 1.58 5.94 -4.06
N GLY A 33 0.92 6.27 -5.17
CA GLY A 33 -0.53 6.36 -5.21
C GLY A 33 -1.21 5.02 -4.89
N SER A 34 -2.39 5.09 -4.26
CA SER A 34 -3.13 3.94 -3.75
C SER A 34 -3.58 2.92 -4.81
N GLN A 35 -3.80 3.39 -6.04
CA GLN A 35 -4.17 2.59 -7.22
C GLN A 35 -2.95 2.04 -7.98
N ALA A 36 -1.71 2.32 -7.54
CA ALA A 36 -0.54 1.70 -8.15
C ALA A 36 -0.65 0.17 -8.06
N THR A 37 -0.63 -0.49 -9.22
CA THR A 37 -0.71 -1.95 -9.28
C THR A 37 0.57 -2.58 -8.75
N LEU A 38 0.47 -3.78 -8.20
CA LEU A 38 1.65 -4.48 -7.67
C LEU A 38 2.68 -4.74 -8.76
N GLN A 39 2.24 -5.00 -10.00
CA GLN A 39 3.17 -5.14 -11.13
C GLN A 39 3.87 -3.81 -11.46
N ARG A 40 3.19 -2.67 -11.39
CA ARG A 40 3.81 -1.35 -11.58
C ARG A 40 4.90 -1.08 -10.54
N LEU A 41 4.69 -1.52 -9.30
CA LEU A 41 5.70 -1.42 -8.23
C LEU A 41 6.91 -2.33 -8.50
N ILE A 42 6.70 -3.51 -9.08
CA ILE A 42 7.81 -4.36 -9.52
C ILE A 42 8.56 -3.72 -10.70
N ASP A 43 7.85 -3.12 -11.65
CA ASP A 43 8.49 -2.65 -12.89
C ASP A 43 9.24 -1.31 -12.70
N THR A 44 8.92 -0.53 -11.66
CA THR A 44 9.60 0.74 -11.40
C THR A 44 10.98 0.54 -10.75
N PRO A 45 12.02 1.29 -11.16
CA PRO A 45 13.32 1.27 -10.50
C PRO A 45 13.31 1.97 -9.14
N LEU A 46 12.24 2.72 -8.82
CA LEU A 46 12.16 3.51 -7.58
C LEU A 46 11.90 2.66 -6.33
N ILE A 47 11.37 1.44 -6.50
CA ILE A 47 10.93 0.62 -5.37
C ILE A 47 12.14 -0.01 -4.64
N PRO A 48 12.20 0.10 -3.30
CA PRO A 48 13.24 -0.53 -2.49
C PRO A 48 13.25 -2.05 -2.65
N ASP A 49 14.44 -2.65 -2.60
CA ASP A 49 14.62 -4.09 -2.82
C ASP A 49 13.82 -4.95 -1.83
N ALA A 50 13.74 -4.54 -0.56
CA ALA A 50 12.93 -5.23 0.44
C ALA A 50 11.46 -5.36 0.02
N LEU A 51 10.87 -4.28 -0.51
CA LEU A 51 9.49 -4.28 -0.98
C LEU A 51 9.36 -5.00 -2.33
N ARG A 52 10.37 -4.90 -3.21
CA ARG A 52 10.44 -5.67 -4.46
C ARG A 52 10.40 -7.17 -4.21
N HIS A 53 11.18 -7.66 -3.25
CA HIS A 53 11.17 -9.07 -2.84
C HIS A 53 9.82 -9.48 -2.27
N ALA A 54 9.20 -8.64 -1.43
CA ALA A 54 7.86 -8.90 -0.89
C ALA A 54 6.79 -9.04 -2.00
N LEU A 55 6.84 -8.16 -3.00
CA LEU A 55 5.96 -8.22 -4.18
C LEU A 55 6.17 -9.51 -5.00
N GLY A 56 7.39 -10.07 -4.98
CA GLY A 56 7.74 -11.32 -5.64
C GLY A 56 7.03 -12.56 -5.11
N PHE A 57 6.56 -12.55 -3.85
CA PHE A 57 5.78 -13.65 -3.28
C PHE A 57 4.38 -13.78 -3.90
N ILE A 58 3.90 -12.75 -4.61
CA ILE A 58 2.62 -12.77 -5.30
C ILE A 58 2.85 -13.27 -6.73
N TYR A 59 2.96 -14.58 -6.91
CA TYR A 59 3.47 -15.19 -8.16
C TYR A 59 2.68 -14.86 -9.43
N SER A 60 1.36 -14.71 -9.36
CA SER A 60 0.52 -14.48 -10.54
C SER A 60 0.67 -13.06 -11.08
N ARG A 61 1.24 -12.92 -12.28
CA ARG A 61 1.31 -11.63 -12.99
C ARG A 61 -0.08 -11.02 -13.23
N HIS A 62 -1.07 -11.85 -13.56
CA HIS A 62 -2.46 -11.39 -13.73
C HIS A 62 -3.01 -10.79 -12.43
N LEU A 63 -2.75 -11.43 -11.29
CA LEU A 63 -3.15 -10.90 -9.98
C LEU A 63 -2.44 -9.58 -9.70
N ARG A 64 -1.11 -9.51 -9.91
CA ARG A 64 -0.34 -8.28 -9.69
C ARG A 64 -0.73 -7.12 -10.61
N ASN A 65 -1.25 -7.41 -11.80
CA ASN A 65 -1.77 -6.40 -12.73
C ASN A 65 -3.13 -5.83 -12.29
N GLN A 66 -3.85 -6.51 -11.41
CA GLN A 66 -5.19 -6.09 -10.95
C GLN A 66 -5.18 -5.60 -9.49
N ALA A 67 -4.38 -6.23 -8.64
CA ALA A 67 -4.22 -5.84 -7.25
C ALA A 67 -3.47 -4.51 -7.15
N THR A 68 -3.90 -3.67 -6.22
CA THR A 68 -3.29 -2.36 -5.93
C THR A 68 -2.67 -2.37 -4.53
N LEU A 69 -1.71 -1.47 -4.31
CA LEU A 69 -1.04 -1.35 -3.01
C LEU A 69 -2.04 -1.10 -1.87
N ALA A 70 -2.98 -0.17 -2.06
CA ALA A 70 -3.99 0.10 -1.04
C ALA A 70 -4.91 -1.09 -0.80
N GLY A 71 -5.29 -1.81 -1.87
CA GLY A 71 -6.08 -3.04 -1.76
C GLY A 71 -5.41 -4.07 -0.85
N GLU A 72 -4.10 -4.27 -0.98
CA GLU A 72 -3.32 -5.17 -0.10
C GLU A 72 -3.29 -4.70 1.37
N ILE A 73 -3.22 -3.39 1.60
CA ILE A 73 -3.20 -2.83 2.96
C ILE A 73 -4.58 -2.98 3.63
N VAL A 74 -5.66 -2.61 2.94
CA VAL A 74 -7.01 -2.50 3.53
C VAL A 74 -7.81 -3.79 3.52
N ALA A 75 -7.52 -4.76 2.65
CA ALA A 75 -8.35 -5.97 2.47
C ALA A 75 -8.40 -6.93 3.68
N LYS A 76 -7.76 -6.56 4.80
CA LYS A 76 -7.69 -7.32 6.06
C LYS A 76 -7.47 -8.84 5.88
N GLN A 77 -6.68 -9.21 4.88
CA GLN A 77 -6.39 -10.61 4.55
C GLN A 77 -5.47 -11.23 5.61
N LYS A 78 -5.48 -12.57 5.72
CA LYS A 78 -4.60 -13.29 6.65
C LYS A 78 -3.14 -13.30 6.17
N GLU A 79 -2.95 -13.45 4.87
CA GLU A 79 -1.64 -13.53 4.23
C GLU A 79 -1.29 -12.15 3.68
N ARG A 80 -0.76 -11.26 4.52
CA ARG A 80 -0.33 -9.93 4.09
C ARG A 80 1.18 -9.90 3.90
N VAL A 81 1.65 -10.21 2.70
CA VAL A 81 3.09 -10.29 2.43
C VAL A 81 3.76 -8.91 2.36
N LEU A 82 3.01 -7.87 1.98
CA LEU A 82 3.54 -6.51 1.88
C LEU A 82 3.52 -5.77 3.23
N LEU A 83 2.55 -6.07 4.09
CA LEU A 83 2.32 -5.29 5.31
C LEU A 83 3.52 -5.29 6.28
N PRO A 84 4.16 -6.44 6.59
CA PRO A 84 5.34 -6.45 7.45
C PRO A 84 6.48 -5.60 6.91
N VAL A 85 6.70 -5.62 5.59
CA VAL A 85 7.77 -4.85 4.97
C VAL A 85 7.45 -3.36 5.01
N LEU A 86 6.20 -2.96 4.77
CA LEU A 86 5.79 -1.56 4.88
C LEU A 86 5.94 -1.03 6.31
N LEU A 87 5.64 -1.85 7.33
CA LEU A 87 5.85 -1.49 8.74
C LEU A 87 7.34 -1.32 9.06
N VAL A 88 8.18 -2.26 8.61
CA VAL A 88 9.64 -2.17 8.79
C VAL A 88 10.23 -0.94 8.08
N LEU A 89 9.64 -0.53 6.97
CA LEU A 89 10.05 0.67 6.23
C LEU A 89 9.48 1.98 6.81
N ASP A 90 8.75 1.93 7.94
CA ASP A 90 8.11 3.10 8.57
C ASP A 90 7.24 3.88 7.56
N ALA A 91 6.43 3.12 6.83
CA ALA A 91 5.52 3.69 5.84
C ALA A 91 4.50 4.63 6.50
N GLN A 92 4.21 5.73 5.83
CA GLN A 92 3.10 6.63 6.15
C GLN A 92 2.01 6.49 5.09
N VAL A 93 0.78 6.85 5.43
CA VAL A 93 -0.36 6.86 4.51
C VAL A 93 -1.03 8.22 4.52
N VAL A 94 -1.51 8.65 3.35
CA VAL A 94 -2.35 9.84 3.18
C VAL A 94 -3.77 9.38 2.93
N THR A 95 -4.72 9.92 3.69
CA THR A 95 -6.15 9.59 3.57
C THR A 95 -6.91 10.72 2.87
N ALA A 96 -8.12 10.42 2.40
CA ALA A 96 -9.00 11.41 1.77
C ALA A 96 -9.51 12.50 2.73
N THR A 97 -9.33 12.33 4.05
CA THR A 97 -9.59 13.38 5.04
C THR A 97 -8.47 14.42 5.10
N GLY A 98 -7.35 14.20 4.39
CA GLY A 98 -6.17 15.05 4.40
C GLY A 98 -5.17 14.71 5.51
N GLU A 99 -5.44 13.66 6.29
CA GLU A 99 -4.54 13.20 7.34
C GLU A 99 -3.34 12.46 6.74
N THR A 100 -2.17 12.66 7.32
CA THR A 100 -0.97 11.83 7.08
C THR A 100 -0.65 11.11 8.38
N LEU A 101 -0.69 9.78 8.34
CA LEU A 101 -0.58 8.93 9.51
C LEU A 101 0.54 7.91 9.31
N ASN A 102 1.14 7.45 10.41
CA ASN A 102 1.97 6.26 10.35
C ASN A 102 1.09 5.05 10.00
N LEU A 103 1.64 4.09 9.25
CA LEU A 103 0.86 2.92 8.83
C LEU A 103 0.34 2.11 10.02
N GLU A 104 1.11 2.00 11.11
CA GLU A 104 0.66 1.34 12.35
C GLU A 104 -0.61 2.00 12.91
N GLU A 105 -0.58 3.33 13.07
CA GLU A 105 -1.74 4.11 13.53
C GLU A 105 -2.96 3.97 12.61
N TYR A 106 -2.73 3.90 11.30
CA TYR A 106 -3.80 3.65 10.33
C TYR A 106 -4.45 2.28 10.52
N LEU A 107 -3.68 1.24 10.87
CA LEU A 107 -4.17 -0.13 11.03
C LEU A 107 -4.90 -0.38 12.35
N ASP A 108 -4.52 0.32 13.42
CA ASP A 108 -5.08 0.16 14.77
C ASP A 108 -6.50 0.71 14.90
N ASN A 109 -6.90 1.58 13.98
CA ASN A 109 -8.22 2.21 13.97
C ASN A 109 -9.11 1.60 12.89
N ASP A 110 -10.38 1.30 13.22
CA ASP A 110 -11.36 0.95 12.18
C ASP A 110 -11.74 2.25 11.46
N ARG A 111 -11.40 2.33 10.17
CA ARG A 111 -11.56 3.52 9.34
C ARG A 111 -12.40 3.22 8.11
N ASP A 112 -13.24 4.17 7.74
CA ASP A 112 -14.07 4.15 6.52
C ASP A 112 -13.58 5.15 5.46
N ASP A 113 -12.42 5.78 5.68
CA ASP A 113 -11.82 6.73 4.75
C ASP A 113 -11.01 6.04 3.63
N LEU A 114 -10.78 6.78 2.55
CA LEU A 114 -10.05 6.28 1.40
C LEU A 114 -8.54 6.53 1.58
N LEU A 115 -7.74 5.47 1.48
CA LEU A 115 -6.28 5.58 1.36
C LEU A 115 -5.94 6.13 -0.04
N LEU A 116 -5.29 7.28 -0.10
CA LEU A 116 -4.89 7.96 -1.34
C LEU A 116 -3.44 7.66 -1.73
N GLU A 117 -2.54 7.61 -0.76
CA GLU A 117 -1.11 7.47 -1.01
C GLU A 117 -0.41 6.70 0.11
N VAL A 118 0.66 5.99 -0.24
CA VAL A 118 1.65 5.44 0.68
C VAL A 118 2.97 6.18 0.47
N ILE A 119 3.58 6.63 1.56
CA ILE A 119 4.84 7.36 1.56
C ILE A 119 5.89 6.51 2.27
N LEU A 120 7.00 6.23 1.60
CA LEU A 120 8.15 5.54 2.20
C LEU A 120 9.29 6.53 2.44
N PRO A 121 9.87 6.58 3.65
CA PRO A 121 11.05 7.40 3.94
C PRO A 121 12.29 6.88 3.18
N ARG A 122 13.27 7.77 2.97
CA ARG A 122 14.53 7.43 2.29
C ARG A 122 15.39 6.42 3.06
N SER A 123 15.33 6.47 4.37
CA SER A 123 16.16 5.67 5.27
C SER A 123 15.35 4.51 5.83
N ILE A 124 15.91 3.31 5.80
CA ILE A 124 15.42 2.19 6.59
C ILE A 124 15.49 2.62 8.08
N PRO A 125 14.41 2.47 8.85
CA PRO A 125 14.40 2.77 10.28
C PRO A 125 15.54 2.05 11.03
N LYS A 126 16.05 2.70 12.07
CA LYS A 126 17.10 2.17 12.97
C LYS A 126 16.60 1.03 13.88
N LEU A 127 15.61 0.24 13.46
CA LEU A 127 14.93 -0.78 14.27
C LEU A 127 15.81 -1.99 14.63
N PHE A 128 17.10 -2.00 14.26
CA PHE A 128 18.05 -3.07 14.58
C PHE A 128 19.32 -2.60 15.32
N ASN A 129 19.30 -1.43 15.96
CA ASN A 129 20.34 -1.08 16.93
C ASN A 129 19.85 -1.45 18.34
N ALA A 130 19.95 -2.74 18.66
CA ALA A 130 19.90 -3.25 20.04
C ALA A 130 21.27 -3.85 20.37
#